data_AF-A0A835BJB5-F1
#
_entry.id   AF-A0A835BJB5-F1
#
_cell.length_a   1.000
_cell.length_b   1.000
_cell.length_c   1.000
_cell.angle_alpha   90.00
_cell.angle_beta   90.00
_cell.angle_gamma   90.00
#
_symmetry.space_group_name_H-M   'P 1'
#
loop_
_entity.id
_entity.type
_entity.pdbx_description
1 polymer ?
#
loop_
_entity_poly.entity_id
_entity_poly.type
_entity_poly.pdbx_seq_one_letter_code
_entity_poly.pdbx_strand_id
1 'polypeptide(L)'
;MEGRRGAARGEEELTLLGVWPSPFVIRARVALNLKGLPYRYVEDDLDTKSDLLLASNPVHNKVPVLLHGGRPVCESLVILEYLDEAFPTCGPRLLPDDPYDRAVARFWASYVDDTEDLKLLSLLVSPFAVRVRMALNMKGVSYEYIEEDMFNKSELLLKMNPVHKMVPVLIHSGKPICESLVIVQYVDELFTGPSILPTDPYERATARFWAAYVDDKLCSAWIGILKCKTEDERAEKVTETFAAIGQIEEALAKFFEGKAFFGGDSIGYLDIVLGSCLFWFEAMRRLFGVEIINSSKAPLLAAWAERFGESAEAKEVVPEADEAVQYANKLTAAAAK
;
A
#
# COMPACT_ATOMS: atom_id res chain seq x y z
N MET A 1 -4.71 65.15 5.34
CA MET A 1 -3.46 64.37 5.31
C MET A 1 -3.17 63.97 6.74
N GLU A 2 -3.61 62.80 7.17
CA GLU A 2 -3.25 62.23 8.47
C GLU A 2 -2.62 60.86 8.20
N GLY A 3 -1.36 60.75 8.60
CA GLY A 3 -0.50 59.63 8.27
C GLY A 3 -0.88 58.38 9.04
N ARG A 4 -1.26 57.33 8.31
CA ARG A 4 -1.08 55.95 8.75
C ARG A 4 0.40 55.59 8.59
N ARG A 5 1.17 55.74 9.67
CA ARG A 5 2.45 55.01 9.78
C ARG A 5 2.12 53.57 10.14
N GLY A 6 2.50 52.64 9.27
CA GLY A 6 2.34 51.21 9.48
C GLY A 6 3.10 50.76 10.73
N ALA A 7 2.40 50.06 11.62
CA ALA A 7 3.02 49.26 12.66
C ALA A 7 3.88 48.17 12.01
N ALA A 8 5.03 47.90 12.60
CA ALA A 8 5.95 46.88 12.13
C ALA A 8 5.25 45.51 12.09
N ARG A 9 5.40 44.78 10.97
CA ARG A 9 4.79 43.47 10.70
C ARG A 9 5.33 42.32 11.59
N GLY A 10 6.08 42.63 12.65
CA GLY A 10 6.88 41.67 13.44
C GLY A 10 6.45 41.45 14.89
N GLU A 11 5.30 41.98 15.31
CA GLU A 11 4.79 41.86 16.70
C GLU A 11 3.40 41.21 16.82
N GLU A 12 2.88 40.60 15.73
CA GLU A 12 1.60 39.88 15.81
C GLU A 12 1.83 38.48 16.43
N GLU A 13 0.97 38.10 17.38
CA GLU A 13 1.07 36.84 18.12
C GLU A 13 0.97 35.62 17.19
N LEU A 14 1.89 34.68 17.36
CA LEU A 14 1.87 33.37 16.72
C LEU A 14 1.24 32.34 17.66
N THR A 15 0.21 31.64 17.21
CA THR A 15 -0.36 30.48 17.91
C THR A 15 -0.32 29.25 17.01
N LEU A 16 0.26 28.15 17.47
CA LEU A 16 0.23 26.86 16.78
C LEU A 16 -0.79 25.94 17.45
N LEU A 17 -1.81 25.56 16.68
CA LEU A 17 -2.78 24.53 17.04
C LEU A 17 -2.26 23.18 16.57
N GLY A 18 -2.25 22.18 17.46
CA GLY A 18 -1.73 20.87 17.12
C GLY A 18 -1.99 19.80 18.17
N VAL A 19 -1.61 18.57 17.83
CA VAL A 19 -1.48 17.48 18.79
C VAL A 19 0.00 17.12 18.89
N TRP A 20 0.51 16.99 20.11
CA TRP A 20 1.94 16.83 20.37
C TRP A 20 2.61 15.70 19.56
N PRO A 21 2.01 14.49 19.41
CA PRO A 21 2.67 13.38 18.73
C PRO A 21 2.62 13.49 17.20
N SER A 22 1.90 14.46 16.62
CA SER A 22 1.75 14.53 15.17
C SER A 22 3.06 14.95 14.49
N PRO A 23 3.56 14.19 13.50
CA PRO A 23 4.79 14.55 12.78
C PRO A 23 4.65 15.89 12.03
N PHE A 24 3.45 16.18 11.49
CA PHE A 24 3.14 17.44 10.83
C PHE A 24 3.20 18.64 11.81
N VAL A 25 2.71 18.47 13.04
CA VAL A 25 2.80 19.49 14.11
C VAL A 25 4.23 19.64 14.59
N ILE A 26 4.95 18.53 14.80
CA ILE A 26 6.37 18.54 15.17
C ILE A 26 7.19 19.30 14.12
N ARG A 27 6.92 19.09 12.82
CA ARG A 27 7.56 19.82 11.71
C ARG A 27 7.38 21.33 11.85
N ALA A 28 6.15 21.80 12.06
CA ALA A 28 5.86 23.22 12.27
C ALA A 28 6.57 23.78 13.52
N ARG A 29 6.62 23.01 14.62
CA ARG A 29 7.32 23.40 15.86
C ARG A 29 8.83 23.51 15.66
N VAL A 30 9.44 22.54 14.97
CA VAL A 30 10.86 22.58 14.63
C VAL A 30 11.16 23.82 13.78
N ALA A 31 10.32 24.12 12.79
CA ALA A 31 10.48 25.31 11.97
C ALA A 31 10.40 26.61 12.79
N LEU A 32 9.40 26.76 13.65
CA LEU A 32 9.27 27.91 14.56
C LEU A 32 10.49 28.07 15.48
N ASN A 33 10.98 26.95 16.03
CA ASN A 33 12.16 26.94 16.91
C ASN A 33 13.45 27.29 16.16
N LEU A 34 13.66 26.75 14.95
CA LEU A 34 14.81 27.09 14.10
C LEU A 34 14.80 28.58 13.76
N LYS A 35 13.62 29.12 13.44
CA LYS A 35 13.41 30.55 13.19
C LYS A 35 13.59 31.43 14.43
N GLY A 36 13.64 30.84 15.63
CA GLY A 36 13.71 31.58 16.89
C GLY A 36 12.44 32.39 17.19
N LEU A 37 11.30 31.96 16.65
CA LEU A 37 10.02 32.67 16.78
C LEU A 37 9.29 32.22 18.06
N PRO A 38 8.92 33.14 18.96
CA PRO A 38 8.07 32.80 20.09
C PRO A 38 6.64 32.51 19.60
N TYR A 39 6.01 31.47 20.16
CA TYR A 39 4.64 31.10 19.82
C TYR A 39 3.91 30.50 21.02
N ARG A 40 2.59 30.65 21.04
CA ARG A 40 1.68 29.94 21.93
C ARG A 40 1.34 28.59 21.31
N TYR A 41 1.53 27.50 22.04
CA TYR A 41 1.09 26.18 21.61
C TYR A 41 -0.27 25.85 22.24
N VAL A 42 -1.21 25.36 21.44
CA VAL A 42 -2.54 24.95 21.89
C VAL A 42 -2.75 23.50 21.48
N GLU A 43 -2.78 22.61 22.47
CA GLU A 43 -3.08 21.19 22.27
C GLU A 43 -4.57 21.04 21.89
N ASP A 44 -4.83 20.30 20.82
CA ASP A 44 -6.17 19.92 20.37
C ASP A 44 -6.42 18.42 20.59
N ASP A 45 -7.66 18.00 20.36
CA ASP A 45 -8.09 16.60 20.45
C ASP A 45 -8.64 16.17 19.08
N LEU A 46 -8.07 15.11 18.48
CA LEU A 46 -8.43 14.71 17.12
C LEU A 46 -9.82 14.06 17.01
N ASP A 47 -10.36 13.56 18.12
CA ASP A 47 -11.65 12.88 18.15
C ASP A 47 -12.80 13.90 18.27
N THR A 48 -12.63 14.90 19.14
CA THR A 48 -13.64 15.91 19.44
C THR A 48 -13.48 17.19 18.64
N LYS A 49 -12.23 17.60 18.36
CA LYS A 49 -11.81 18.79 17.61
C LYS A 49 -12.35 20.11 18.18
N SER A 50 -11.46 21.04 18.52
CA SER A 50 -11.88 22.33 19.05
C SER A 50 -12.64 23.20 18.03
N ASP A 51 -13.56 24.04 18.50
CA ASP A 51 -14.23 25.06 17.67
C ASP A 51 -13.21 25.97 16.97
N LEU A 52 -12.06 26.22 17.62
CA LEU A 52 -10.99 27.03 17.07
C LEU A 52 -10.33 26.33 15.87
N LEU A 53 -10.08 25.02 15.92
CA LEU A 53 -9.57 24.24 14.80
C LEU A 53 -10.57 24.22 13.64
N LEU A 54 -11.84 23.95 13.93
CA LEU A 54 -12.90 23.89 12.91
C LEU A 54 -13.11 25.25 12.22
N ALA A 55 -13.03 26.35 12.97
CA ALA A 55 -13.13 27.69 12.41
C ALA A 55 -11.88 28.09 11.60
N SER A 56 -10.70 27.60 11.98
CA SER A 56 -9.42 28.00 11.39
C SER A 56 -9.03 27.16 10.16
N ASN A 57 -9.44 25.90 10.10
CA ASN A 57 -9.26 25.02 8.94
C ASN A 57 -10.59 24.36 8.54
N PRO A 58 -11.56 25.13 8.01
CA PRO A 58 -12.90 24.61 7.70
C PRO A 58 -12.91 23.61 6.53
N VAL A 59 -11.81 23.54 5.76
CA VAL A 59 -11.69 22.66 4.59
C VAL A 59 -11.31 21.25 5.01
N HIS A 60 -10.24 21.10 5.78
CA HIS A 60 -9.70 19.78 6.13
C HIS A 60 -10.00 19.38 7.56
N ASN A 61 -10.29 20.33 8.46
CA ASN A 61 -10.47 20.08 9.89
C ASN A 61 -9.29 19.28 10.49
N LYS A 62 -8.07 19.60 10.04
CA LYS A 62 -6.80 18.93 10.39
C LYS A 62 -5.81 19.92 10.99
N VAL A 63 -4.94 19.39 11.85
CA VAL A 63 -3.74 20.06 12.39
C VAL A 63 -2.50 19.71 11.55
N PRO A 64 -1.43 20.52 11.57
CA PRO A 64 -1.27 21.80 12.27
C PRO A 64 -2.03 22.97 11.63
N VAL A 65 -2.38 23.96 12.45
CA VAL A 65 -2.80 25.30 11.99
C VAL A 65 -1.98 26.35 12.72
N LEU A 66 -1.30 27.22 11.97
CA LEU A 66 -0.61 28.38 12.52
C LEU A 66 -1.51 29.61 12.40
N LEU A 67 -1.80 30.27 13.51
CA LEU A 67 -2.46 31.58 13.54
C LEU A 67 -1.39 32.67 13.65
N HIS A 68 -1.36 33.61 12.72
CA HIS A 68 -0.56 34.84 12.80
C HIS A 68 -1.48 36.05 12.86
N GLY A 69 -1.59 36.65 14.04
CA GLY A 69 -2.55 37.75 14.29
C GLY A 69 -4.00 37.31 14.05
N GLY A 70 -4.31 36.05 14.41
CA GLY A 70 -5.64 35.45 14.20
C GLY A 70 -5.95 34.98 12.78
N ARG A 71 -5.01 35.13 11.82
CA ARG A 71 -5.18 34.62 10.45
C ARG A 71 -4.60 33.21 10.32
N PRO A 72 -5.38 32.22 9.85
CA PRO A 72 -4.91 30.85 9.75
C PRO A 72 -4.04 30.59 8.52
N VAL A 73 -2.98 29.82 8.74
CA VAL A 73 -2.15 29.15 7.74
C VAL A 73 -2.22 27.66 8.05
N CYS A 74 -2.79 26.89 7.13
CA CYS A 74 -3.01 25.44 7.27
C CYS A 74 -1.95 24.66 6.48
N GLU A 75 -1.83 23.37 6.75
CA GLU A 75 -0.86 22.44 6.15
C GLU A 75 0.59 22.69 6.58
N SER A 76 1.28 21.64 7.04
CA SER A 76 2.61 21.81 7.64
C SER A 76 3.65 22.37 6.65
N LEU A 77 3.65 21.94 5.39
CA LEU A 77 4.58 22.45 4.37
C LEU A 77 4.29 23.91 4.01
N VAL A 78 3.01 24.29 3.90
CA VAL A 78 2.62 25.68 3.65
C VAL A 78 2.98 26.57 4.83
N ILE A 79 2.84 26.09 6.08
CA ILE A 79 3.31 26.78 7.27
C ILE A 79 4.83 27.03 7.20
N LEU A 80 5.62 26.03 6.79
CA LEU A 80 7.07 26.19 6.64
C LEU A 80 7.42 27.26 5.61
N GLU A 81 6.78 27.25 4.44
CA GLU A 81 6.97 28.26 3.40
C GLU A 81 6.58 29.66 3.90
N TYR A 82 5.42 29.75 4.55
CA TYR A 82 4.94 30.98 5.14
C TYR A 82 5.93 31.56 6.16
N LEU A 83 6.48 30.72 7.04
CA LEU A 83 7.46 31.16 8.03
C LEU A 83 8.75 31.66 7.37
N ASP A 84 9.18 31.03 6.29
CA ASP A 84 10.36 31.44 5.55
C ASP A 84 10.16 32.78 4.82
N GLU A 85 8.96 33.03 4.30
CA GLU A 85 8.59 34.26 3.59
C GLU A 85 8.26 35.43 4.52
N ALA A 86 7.49 35.18 5.58
CA ALA A 86 7.01 36.20 6.52
C ALA A 86 8.10 36.63 7.51
N PHE A 87 9.04 35.74 7.85
CA PHE A 87 10.13 35.98 8.80
C PHE A 87 11.51 35.69 8.18
N PRO A 88 11.88 36.39 7.08
CA PRO A 88 13.11 36.10 6.33
C PRO A 88 14.39 36.44 7.09
N THR A 89 14.31 37.27 8.14
CA THR A 89 15.44 37.72 8.96
C THR A 89 15.55 36.98 10.30
N CYS A 90 14.62 36.07 10.60
CA CYS A 90 14.60 35.31 11.84
C CYS A 90 15.15 33.90 11.59
N GLY A 91 16.24 33.53 12.26
CA GLY A 91 16.88 32.22 12.10
C GLY A 91 17.34 31.87 10.67
N PRO A 92 17.66 30.60 10.40
CA PRO A 92 18.10 30.15 9.09
C PRO A 92 16.93 30.07 8.09
N ARG A 93 17.26 30.08 6.79
CA ARG A 93 16.32 29.72 5.73
C ARG A 93 15.93 28.25 5.85
N LEU A 94 14.64 27.95 5.71
CA LEU A 94 14.14 26.57 5.75
C LEU A 94 14.26 25.90 4.39
N LEU A 95 14.07 26.67 3.30
CA LEU A 95 14.24 26.21 1.94
C LEU A 95 15.52 26.78 1.32
N PRO A 96 16.16 26.06 0.39
CA PRO A 96 17.28 26.59 -0.39
C PRO A 96 16.94 27.89 -1.12
N ASP A 97 17.93 28.79 -1.28
CA ASP A 97 17.76 30.04 -2.04
C ASP A 97 17.70 29.79 -3.55
N ASP A 98 18.43 28.79 -4.05
CA ASP A 98 18.41 28.42 -5.46
C ASP A 98 17.03 27.85 -5.86
N PRO A 99 16.43 28.31 -6.98
CA PRO A 99 15.11 27.84 -7.40
C PRO A 99 15.02 26.34 -7.70
N TYR A 100 16.08 25.73 -8.22
CA TYR A 100 16.11 24.29 -8.52
C TYR A 100 16.21 23.48 -7.23
N ASP A 101 17.16 23.81 -6.36
CA ASP A 101 17.32 23.11 -5.08
C ASP A 101 16.06 23.26 -4.21
N ARG A 102 15.41 24.42 -4.26
CA ARG A 102 14.11 24.65 -3.61
C ARG A 102 13.01 23.75 -4.17
N ALA A 103 12.94 23.58 -5.49
CA ALA A 103 11.97 22.69 -6.12
C ALA A 103 12.24 21.21 -5.74
N VAL A 104 13.51 20.79 -5.70
CA VAL A 104 13.91 19.45 -5.26
C VAL A 104 13.54 19.21 -3.81
N ALA A 105 13.80 20.17 -2.91
CA ALA A 105 13.41 20.07 -1.51
C ALA A 105 11.88 19.93 -1.34
N ARG A 106 11.09 20.70 -2.11
CA ARG A 106 9.62 20.61 -2.12
C ARG A 106 9.13 19.26 -2.61
N PHE A 107 9.73 18.73 -3.68
CA PHE A 107 9.39 17.40 -4.20
C PHE A 107 9.58 16.32 -3.13
N TRP A 108 10.75 16.27 -2.50
CA TRP A 108 11.03 15.26 -1.47
C TRP A 108 10.14 15.42 -0.24
N ALA A 109 9.84 16.66 0.17
CA ALA A 109 8.94 16.91 1.29
C ALA A 109 7.50 16.44 1.00
N SER A 110 6.99 16.71 -0.21
CA SER A 110 5.68 16.20 -0.66
C SER A 110 5.67 14.68 -0.75
N TYR A 111 6.72 14.09 -1.33
CA TYR A 111 6.85 12.63 -1.46
C TYR A 111 6.81 11.96 -0.07
N VAL A 112 7.53 12.50 0.91
CA VAL A 112 7.50 11.98 2.28
C VAL A 112 6.08 12.06 2.85
N ASP A 113 5.38 13.19 2.71
CA ASP A 113 4.01 13.34 3.21
C ASP A 113 3.03 12.35 2.57
N ASP A 114 3.16 12.09 1.27
CA ASP A 114 2.34 11.13 0.55
C ASP A 114 2.65 9.69 0.96
N THR A 115 3.89 9.41 1.35
CA THR A 115 4.32 8.07 1.79
C THR A 115 4.06 7.78 3.26
N GLU A 116 4.04 8.78 4.15
CA GLU A 116 3.74 8.60 5.58
C GLU A 116 2.27 8.19 5.84
N ASP A 117 1.40 8.39 4.86
CA ASP A 117 -0.04 8.12 5.00
C ASP A 117 -0.48 6.81 4.32
N LEU A 118 0.48 5.97 3.91
CA LEU A 118 0.24 4.66 3.29
C LEU A 118 0.73 3.51 4.17
N LYS A 119 -0.19 2.69 4.65
CA LYS A 119 0.10 1.50 5.47
C LYS A 119 -0.48 0.26 4.84
N LEU A 120 0.22 -0.87 4.94
CA LEU A 120 -0.27 -2.17 4.49
C LEU A 120 -0.34 -3.13 5.67
N LEU A 121 -1.55 -3.46 6.11
CA LEU A 121 -1.78 -4.61 6.99
C LEU A 121 -1.62 -5.87 6.15
N SER A 122 -0.66 -6.71 6.51
CA SER A 122 -0.18 -7.78 5.64
C SER A 122 0.14 -9.03 6.45
N LEU A 123 0.25 -10.15 5.74
CA LEU A 123 0.85 -11.38 6.24
C LEU A 123 1.91 -11.78 5.21
N LEU A 124 3.13 -12.06 5.65
CA LEU A 124 4.26 -12.32 4.76
C LEU A 124 3.90 -13.37 3.69
N VAL A 125 3.31 -14.48 4.14
CA VAL A 125 2.94 -15.64 3.31
C VAL A 125 1.51 -15.60 2.76
N SER A 126 0.79 -14.47 2.85
CA SER A 126 -0.53 -14.38 2.21
C SER A 126 -0.35 -14.09 0.71
N PRO A 127 -0.81 -14.99 -0.20
CA PRO A 127 -0.71 -14.74 -1.65
C PRO A 127 -1.48 -13.47 -2.04
N PHE A 128 -2.62 -13.23 -1.40
CA PHE A 128 -3.41 -12.00 -1.60
C PHE A 128 -2.62 -10.75 -1.21
N ALA A 129 -1.83 -10.80 -0.14
CA ALA A 129 -1.03 -9.68 0.30
C ALA A 129 0.23 -9.47 -0.54
N VAL A 130 0.84 -10.55 -1.04
CA VAL A 130 1.94 -10.51 -2.02
C VAL A 130 1.53 -9.71 -3.26
N ARG A 131 0.30 -9.88 -3.76
CA ARG A 131 -0.20 -9.11 -4.92
C ARG A 131 -0.09 -7.60 -4.72
N VAL A 132 -0.51 -7.14 -3.54
CA VAL A 132 -0.48 -5.71 -3.19
C VAL A 132 0.95 -5.21 -3.07
N ARG A 133 1.82 -5.98 -2.40
CA ARG A 133 3.24 -5.62 -2.28
C ARG A 133 3.92 -5.55 -3.65
N MET A 134 3.60 -6.47 -4.56
CA MET A 134 4.12 -6.45 -5.92
C MET A 134 3.65 -5.20 -6.67
N ALA A 135 2.36 -4.87 -6.60
CA ALA A 135 1.83 -3.67 -7.24
C ALA A 135 2.49 -2.39 -6.71
N LEU A 136 2.65 -2.26 -5.39
CA LEU A 136 3.33 -1.11 -4.78
C LEU A 136 4.81 -1.04 -5.19
N ASN A 137 5.51 -2.18 -5.22
CA ASN A 137 6.90 -2.26 -5.65
C ASN A 137 7.08 -1.85 -7.12
N MET A 138 6.23 -2.36 -8.01
CA MET A 138 6.24 -2.02 -9.44
C MET A 138 5.97 -0.53 -9.69
N LYS A 139 5.21 0.13 -8.80
CA LYS A 139 4.97 1.57 -8.84
C LYS A 139 6.06 2.39 -8.12
N GLY A 140 7.02 1.75 -7.47
CA GLY A 140 8.06 2.42 -6.67
C GLY A 140 7.51 3.17 -5.46
N VAL A 141 6.39 2.70 -4.89
CA VAL A 141 5.70 3.37 -3.78
C VAL A 141 6.14 2.75 -2.45
N SER A 142 6.70 3.57 -1.56
CA SER A 142 6.99 3.17 -0.19
C SER A 142 5.74 3.21 0.70
N TYR A 143 5.68 2.30 1.67
CA TYR A 143 4.56 2.16 2.60
C TYR A 143 5.05 1.58 3.93
N GLU A 144 4.29 1.82 5.01
CA GLU A 144 4.49 1.15 6.29
C GLU A 144 3.95 -0.29 6.23
N TYR A 145 4.82 -1.29 6.35
CA TYR A 145 4.42 -2.69 6.43
C TYR A 145 4.07 -3.07 7.87
N ILE A 146 2.85 -3.54 8.11
CA ILE A 146 2.38 -4.00 9.42
C ILE A 146 2.02 -5.48 9.30
N GLU A 147 2.84 -6.34 9.93
CA GLU A 147 2.59 -7.78 9.98
C GLU A 147 1.39 -8.09 10.90
N GLU A 148 0.44 -8.89 10.40
CA GLU A 148 -0.73 -9.36 11.13
C GLU A 148 -0.61 -10.85 11.45
N ASP A 149 -0.96 -11.19 12.69
CA ASP A 149 -1.13 -12.58 13.10
C ASP A 149 -2.57 -13.04 12.83
N MET A 150 -2.75 -13.96 11.89
CA MET A 150 -4.07 -14.46 11.54
C MET A 150 -4.70 -15.38 12.61
N PHE A 151 -3.92 -15.84 13.59
CA PHE A 151 -4.39 -16.57 14.77
C PHE A 151 -4.77 -15.64 15.93
N ASN A 152 -4.26 -14.41 15.93
CA ASN A 152 -4.53 -13.39 16.94
C ASN A 152 -4.57 -11.99 16.28
N LYS A 153 -5.67 -11.71 15.58
CA LYS A 153 -5.83 -10.52 14.74
C LYS A 153 -5.77 -9.24 15.55
N SER A 154 -5.07 -8.21 15.04
CA SER A 154 -4.98 -6.93 15.73
C SER A 154 -6.33 -6.18 15.75
N GLU A 155 -6.53 -5.33 16.76
CA GLU A 155 -7.69 -4.41 16.80
C GLU A 155 -7.71 -3.46 15.59
N LEU A 156 -6.52 -3.11 15.06
CA LEU A 156 -6.41 -2.29 13.87
C LEU A 156 -6.99 -3.01 12.65
N LEU A 157 -6.65 -4.28 12.43
CA LEU A 157 -7.23 -5.09 11.34
C LEU A 157 -8.74 -5.25 11.49
N LEU A 158 -9.21 -5.54 12.71
CA LEU A 158 -10.65 -5.70 12.98
C LEU A 158 -11.42 -4.40 12.72
N LYS A 159 -10.82 -3.24 13.02
CA LYS A 159 -11.39 -1.91 12.74
C LYS A 159 -11.37 -1.58 11.25
N MET A 160 -10.27 -1.88 10.55
CA MET A 160 -10.06 -1.46 9.16
C MET A 160 -10.73 -2.38 8.14
N ASN A 161 -10.93 -3.66 8.47
CA ASN A 161 -11.70 -4.61 7.68
C ASN A 161 -12.73 -5.34 8.57
N PRO A 162 -13.82 -4.65 9.00
CA PRO A 162 -14.78 -5.24 9.92
C PRO A 162 -15.61 -6.37 9.30
N VAL A 163 -15.70 -6.40 7.95
CA VAL A 163 -16.49 -7.39 7.21
C VAL A 163 -15.79 -8.73 7.16
N HIS A 164 -14.58 -8.78 6.59
CA HIS A 164 -13.86 -10.05 6.39
C HIS A 164 -12.83 -10.29 7.48
N LYS A 165 -12.28 -9.24 8.09
CA LYS A 165 -11.24 -9.32 9.13
C LYS A 165 -10.00 -10.05 8.59
N MET A 166 -9.67 -9.82 7.33
CA MET A 166 -8.58 -10.49 6.60
C MET A 166 -7.62 -9.47 6.00
N VAL A 167 -6.36 -9.89 5.84
CA VAL A 167 -5.34 -9.19 5.07
C VAL A 167 -5.38 -9.61 3.60
N PRO A 168 -4.92 -8.76 2.64
CA PRO A 168 -4.36 -7.43 2.86
C PRO A 168 -5.42 -6.34 3.13
N VAL A 169 -5.01 -5.30 3.85
CA VAL A 169 -5.73 -4.02 3.93
C VAL A 169 -4.74 -2.89 3.67
N LEU A 170 -4.97 -2.13 2.60
CA LEU A 170 -4.22 -0.91 2.34
C LEU A 170 -4.94 0.25 3.02
N ILE A 171 -4.25 0.96 3.91
CA ILE A 171 -4.76 2.16 4.55
C ILE A 171 -4.09 3.34 3.86
N HIS A 172 -4.86 4.13 3.11
CA HIS A 172 -4.38 5.34 2.46
C HIS A 172 -5.13 6.54 3.03
N SER A 173 -4.42 7.45 3.68
CA SER A 173 -5.04 8.59 4.37
C SER A 173 -6.10 8.23 5.40
N GLY A 174 -5.76 7.23 6.21
CA GLY A 174 -6.63 6.67 7.24
C GLY A 174 -7.87 5.95 6.70
N LYS A 175 -8.02 5.84 5.37
CA LYS A 175 -9.14 5.17 4.72
C LYS A 175 -8.71 3.76 4.31
N PRO A 176 -9.43 2.71 4.75
CA PRO A 176 -9.08 1.34 4.37
C PRO A 176 -9.62 0.98 2.98
N ILE A 177 -8.78 0.32 2.19
CA ILE A 177 -9.12 -0.39 0.96
C ILE A 177 -8.86 -1.87 1.23
N CYS A 178 -9.90 -2.70 1.05
CA CYS A 178 -9.87 -4.15 1.25
C CYS A 178 -9.91 -4.88 -0.10
N GLU A 179 -9.68 -6.19 -0.07
CA GLU A 179 -9.62 -7.07 -1.24
C GLU A 179 -8.42 -6.83 -2.15
N SER A 180 -7.53 -7.84 -2.26
CA SER A 180 -6.26 -7.69 -2.99
C SER A 180 -6.44 -7.21 -4.44
N LEU A 181 -7.42 -7.73 -5.17
CA LEU A 181 -7.72 -7.35 -6.55
C LEU A 181 -8.21 -5.89 -6.67
N VAL A 182 -8.96 -5.40 -5.67
CA VAL A 182 -9.41 -4.01 -5.61
C VAL A 182 -8.24 -3.10 -5.26
N ILE A 183 -7.42 -3.48 -4.29
CA ILE A 183 -6.24 -2.73 -3.88
C ILE A 183 -5.24 -2.59 -5.04
N VAL A 184 -4.95 -3.66 -5.78
CA VAL A 184 -4.03 -3.61 -6.94
C VAL A 184 -4.54 -2.62 -7.99
N GLN A 185 -5.85 -2.61 -8.28
CA GLN A 185 -6.45 -1.64 -9.21
C GLN A 185 -6.36 -0.22 -8.68
N TYR A 186 -6.65 -0.02 -7.39
CA TYR A 186 -6.51 1.29 -6.75
C TYR A 186 -5.09 1.84 -6.86
N VAL A 187 -4.09 0.99 -6.60
CA VAL A 187 -2.67 1.33 -6.75
C VAL A 187 -2.33 1.65 -8.20
N ASP A 188 -2.86 0.88 -9.15
CA ASP A 188 -2.62 1.09 -10.58
C ASP A 188 -3.21 2.41 -11.11
N GLU A 189 -4.40 2.78 -10.62
CA GLU A 189 -5.12 4.00 -11.00
C GLU A 189 -4.54 5.25 -10.34
N LEU A 190 -4.07 5.13 -9.09
CA LEU A 190 -3.61 6.27 -8.29
C LEU A 190 -2.16 6.67 -8.58
N PHE A 191 -1.25 5.68 -8.66
CA PHE A 191 0.18 5.96 -8.71
C PHE A 191 0.72 5.90 -10.13
N THR A 192 1.58 6.86 -10.45
CA THR A 192 2.34 6.87 -11.70
C THR A 192 3.33 5.71 -11.76
N GLY A 193 3.61 5.19 -12.95
CA GLY A 193 4.55 4.09 -13.16
C GLY A 193 4.08 3.15 -14.27
N PRO A 194 4.71 1.98 -14.43
CA PRO A 194 4.25 0.95 -15.35
C PRO A 194 2.78 0.61 -15.11
N SER A 195 2.01 0.47 -16.20
CA SER A 195 0.58 0.09 -16.12
C SER A 195 0.48 -1.40 -15.77
N ILE A 196 -0.29 -1.74 -14.74
CA ILE A 196 -0.53 -3.13 -14.34
C ILE A 196 -1.69 -3.71 -15.17
N LEU A 197 -2.78 -2.95 -15.33
CA LEU A 197 -3.87 -3.31 -16.23
C LEU A 197 -3.63 -2.78 -17.65
N PRO A 198 -4.12 -3.50 -18.68
CA PRO A 198 -4.17 -2.99 -20.04
C PRO A 198 -5.04 -1.72 -20.15
N THR A 199 -4.68 -0.85 -21.09
CA THR A 199 -5.48 0.35 -21.41
C THR A 199 -6.69 0.04 -22.26
N ASP A 200 -6.61 -0.98 -23.13
CA ASP A 200 -7.73 -1.41 -23.95
C ASP A 200 -8.86 -1.99 -23.07
N PRO A 201 -10.12 -1.52 -23.21
CA PRO A 201 -11.21 -1.97 -22.37
C PRO A 201 -11.49 -3.48 -22.44
N TYR A 202 -11.32 -4.11 -23.60
CA TYR A 202 -11.57 -5.53 -23.78
C TYR A 202 -10.46 -6.37 -23.16
N GLU A 203 -9.20 -6.02 -23.39
CA GLU A 203 -8.06 -6.67 -22.73
C GLU A 203 -8.13 -6.53 -21.20
N ARG A 204 -8.50 -5.34 -20.71
CA ARG A 204 -8.72 -5.10 -19.28
C ARG A 204 -9.84 -5.95 -18.70
N ALA A 205 -10.95 -6.11 -19.42
CA ALA A 205 -12.04 -6.99 -19.00
C ALA A 205 -11.61 -8.46 -18.97
N THR A 206 -10.84 -8.89 -19.97
CA THR A 206 -10.26 -10.24 -20.04
C THR A 206 -9.31 -10.51 -18.87
N ALA A 207 -8.42 -9.58 -18.55
CA ALA A 207 -7.52 -9.70 -17.39
C ALA A 207 -8.30 -9.83 -16.06
N ARG A 208 -9.36 -9.03 -15.88
CA ARG A 208 -10.24 -9.11 -14.70
C ARG A 208 -11.00 -10.43 -14.62
N PHE A 209 -11.51 -10.94 -15.74
CA PHE A 209 -12.19 -12.22 -15.81
C PHE A 209 -11.28 -13.36 -15.34
N TRP A 210 -10.05 -13.43 -15.88
CA TRP A 210 -9.11 -14.48 -15.51
C TRP A 210 -8.59 -14.33 -14.08
N ALA A 211 -8.41 -13.11 -13.58
CA ALA A 211 -8.07 -12.91 -12.17
C ALA A 211 -9.18 -13.40 -11.23
N ALA A 212 -10.45 -13.14 -11.57
CA ALA A 212 -11.59 -13.69 -10.83
C ALA A 212 -11.64 -15.23 -10.92
N TYR A 213 -11.36 -15.80 -12.09
CA TYR A 213 -11.24 -17.25 -12.26
C TYR A 213 -10.15 -17.85 -11.36
N VAL A 214 -8.98 -17.20 -11.27
CA VAL A 214 -7.89 -17.62 -10.39
C VAL A 214 -8.37 -17.61 -8.93
N ASP A 215 -9.04 -16.57 -8.46
CA ASP A 215 -9.51 -16.51 -7.07
C ASP A 215 -10.61 -17.54 -6.78
N ASP A 216 -11.63 -17.61 -7.64
CA ASP A 216 -12.81 -18.44 -7.41
C ASP A 216 -12.54 -19.94 -7.60
N LYS A 217 -11.69 -20.30 -8.57
CA LYS A 217 -11.45 -21.70 -8.95
C LYS A 217 -10.11 -22.19 -8.42
N LEU A 218 -9.02 -21.50 -8.75
CA LEU A 218 -7.69 -21.99 -8.40
C LEU A 218 -7.39 -21.80 -6.92
N CYS A 219 -7.46 -20.57 -6.40
CA CYS A 219 -7.19 -20.25 -5.00
C CYS A 219 -8.11 -21.01 -4.05
N SER A 220 -9.41 -21.02 -4.32
CA SER A 220 -10.37 -21.81 -3.55
C SER A 220 -9.98 -23.30 -3.45
N ALA A 221 -9.61 -23.92 -4.58
CA ALA A 221 -9.24 -25.33 -4.62
C ALA A 221 -7.92 -25.63 -3.90
N TRP A 222 -6.83 -24.92 -4.22
CA TRP A 222 -5.52 -25.25 -3.65
C TRP A 222 -5.41 -24.86 -2.17
N ILE A 223 -6.07 -23.78 -1.74
CA ILE A 223 -6.17 -23.45 -0.30
C ILE A 223 -7.02 -24.52 0.42
N GLY A 224 -7.97 -25.15 -0.28
CA GLY A 224 -8.72 -26.29 0.21
C GLY A 224 -7.83 -27.48 0.60
N ILE A 225 -6.80 -27.79 -0.19
CA ILE A 225 -5.83 -28.88 0.07
C ILE A 225 -5.22 -28.76 1.47
N LEU A 226 -4.87 -27.53 1.88
CA LEU A 226 -4.29 -27.22 3.19
C LEU A 226 -5.26 -27.44 4.37
N LYS A 227 -6.57 -27.43 4.11
CA LYS A 227 -7.63 -27.48 5.13
C LYS A 227 -8.27 -28.86 5.25
N CYS A 228 -8.08 -29.74 4.27
CA CYS A 228 -8.64 -31.09 4.26
C CYS A 228 -8.12 -31.93 5.42
N LYS A 229 -9.01 -32.73 6.03
CA LYS A 229 -8.66 -33.61 7.17
C LYS A 229 -8.36 -35.04 6.71
N THR A 230 -8.86 -35.42 5.55
CA THR A 230 -8.71 -36.77 4.98
C THR A 230 -7.98 -36.72 3.64
N GLU A 231 -7.41 -37.86 3.25
CA GLU A 231 -6.77 -38.01 1.93
C GLU A 231 -7.79 -37.92 0.79
N ASP A 232 -9.00 -38.44 0.97
CA ASP A 232 -10.05 -38.41 -0.06
C ASP A 232 -10.50 -36.98 -0.36
N GLU A 233 -10.75 -36.17 0.68
CA GLU A 233 -11.07 -34.74 0.54
C GLU A 233 -9.93 -34.00 -0.17
N ARG A 234 -8.68 -34.34 0.18
CA ARG A 234 -7.50 -33.72 -0.42
C ARG A 234 -7.38 -34.08 -1.90
N ALA A 235 -7.61 -35.35 -2.27
CA ALA A 235 -7.56 -35.82 -3.64
C ALA A 235 -8.60 -35.13 -4.54
N GLU A 236 -9.80 -34.85 -4.01
CA GLU A 236 -10.82 -34.05 -4.70
C GLU A 236 -10.31 -32.63 -4.97
N LYS A 237 -9.74 -31.95 -3.95
CA LYS A 237 -9.20 -30.59 -4.11
C LYS A 237 -7.98 -30.51 -5.03
N VAL A 238 -7.14 -31.55 -5.05
CA VAL A 238 -6.06 -31.69 -6.02
C VAL A 238 -6.62 -31.80 -7.44
N THR A 239 -7.69 -32.58 -7.64
CA THR A 239 -8.36 -32.72 -8.94
C THR A 239 -8.97 -31.40 -9.42
N GLU A 240 -9.67 -30.67 -8.54
CA GLU A 240 -10.20 -29.32 -8.84
C GLU A 240 -9.08 -28.34 -9.20
N THR A 241 -7.96 -28.38 -8.47
CA THR A 241 -6.80 -27.53 -8.71
C THR A 241 -6.21 -27.79 -10.10
N PHE A 242 -6.03 -29.07 -10.48
CA PHE A 242 -5.52 -29.41 -11.81
C PHE A 242 -6.49 -29.05 -12.93
N ALA A 243 -7.80 -29.17 -12.71
CA ALA A 243 -8.80 -28.73 -13.68
C ALA A 243 -8.70 -27.20 -13.91
N ALA A 244 -8.54 -26.42 -12.84
CA ALA A 244 -8.37 -24.98 -12.95
C ALA A 244 -7.07 -24.58 -13.69
N ILE A 245 -5.95 -25.24 -13.38
CA ILE A 245 -4.68 -25.04 -14.09
C ILE A 245 -4.83 -25.36 -15.58
N GLY A 246 -5.49 -26.47 -15.93
CA GLY A 246 -5.72 -26.84 -17.33
C GLY A 246 -6.51 -25.78 -18.11
N GLN A 247 -7.53 -25.18 -17.49
CA GLN A 247 -8.30 -24.09 -18.12
C GLN A 247 -7.45 -22.82 -18.34
N ILE A 248 -6.56 -22.49 -17.39
CA ILE A 248 -5.64 -21.35 -17.54
C ILE A 248 -4.61 -21.64 -18.64
N GLU A 249 -4.07 -22.85 -18.72
CA GLU A 249 -3.15 -23.27 -19.79
C GLU A 249 -3.82 -23.17 -21.17
N GLU A 250 -5.05 -23.66 -21.33
CA GLU A 250 -5.81 -23.55 -22.58
C GLU A 250 -6.08 -22.10 -22.96
N ALA A 251 -6.37 -21.25 -21.98
CA ALA A 251 -6.54 -19.82 -22.21
C ALA A 251 -5.22 -19.17 -22.65
N LEU A 252 -4.12 -19.56 -22.01
CA LEU A 252 -2.80 -19.07 -22.37
C LEU A 252 -2.48 -19.39 -23.84
N ALA A 253 -2.71 -20.65 -24.24
CA ALA A 253 -2.49 -21.09 -25.62
C ALA A 253 -3.33 -20.34 -26.66
N LYS A 254 -4.54 -19.89 -26.30
CA LYS A 254 -5.46 -19.20 -27.22
C LYS A 254 -5.19 -17.70 -27.33
N PHE A 255 -4.83 -17.05 -26.23
CA PHE A 255 -4.83 -15.58 -26.14
C PHE A 255 -3.43 -14.95 -26.05
N PHE A 256 -2.38 -15.74 -25.83
CA PHE A 256 -1.06 -15.21 -25.45
C PHE A 256 0.06 -15.57 -26.43
N GLU A 257 -0.25 -15.52 -27.74
CA GLU A 257 0.62 -15.74 -28.92
C GLU A 257 2.12 -15.40 -28.74
N GLY A 258 2.89 -16.24 -28.03
CA GLY A 258 4.33 -16.04 -27.81
C GLY A 258 4.72 -14.89 -26.87
N LYS A 259 3.79 -14.30 -26.13
CA LYS A 259 4.06 -13.24 -25.14
C LYS A 259 4.83 -13.79 -23.93
N ALA A 260 5.70 -12.99 -23.35
CA ALA A 260 6.51 -13.40 -22.19
C ALA A 260 5.65 -13.60 -20.93
N PHE A 261 4.67 -12.72 -20.75
CA PHE A 261 3.78 -12.59 -19.59
C PHE A 261 2.31 -12.47 -20.03
N PHE A 262 1.39 -12.61 -19.07
CA PHE A 262 -0.02 -12.29 -19.32
C PHE A 262 -0.22 -10.80 -19.66
N GLY A 263 0.62 -9.92 -19.13
CA GLY A 263 0.69 -8.51 -19.50
C GLY A 263 1.32 -8.21 -20.86
N GLY A 264 1.77 -9.22 -21.62
CA GLY A 264 2.53 -9.03 -22.85
C GLY A 264 4.03 -9.16 -22.61
N ASP A 265 4.76 -8.07 -22.81
CA ASP A 265 6.22 -8.02 -22.65
C ASP A 265 6.65 -7.75 -21.19
N SER A 266 5.71 -7.37 -20.33
CA SER A 266 5.93 -7.08 -18.91
C SER A 266 4.90 -7.78 -18.02
N ILE A 267 5.25 -7.95 -16.74
CA ILE A 267 4.34 -8.45 -15.71
C ILE A 267 3.11 -7.54 -15.65
N GLY A 268 1.93 -8.12 -15.85
CA GLY A 268 0.65 -7.42 -15.75
C GLY A 268 -0.23 -7.95 -14.61
N TYR A 269 -1.47 -7.50 -14.60
CA TYR A 269 -2.44 -7.80 -13.55
C TYR A 269 -2.60 -9.29 -13.25
N LEU A 270 -2.78 -10.11 -14.29
CA LEU A 270 -2.96 -11.55 -14.12
C LEU A 270 -1.67 -12.26 -13.69
N ASP A 271 -0.51 -11.78 -14.15
CA ASP A 271 0.80 -12.28 -13.70
C ASP A 271 0.97 -12.08 -12.19
N ILE A 272 0.63 -10.90 -11.67
CA ILE A 272 0.68 -10.61 -10.22
C ILE A 272 -0.27 -11.56 -9.47
N VAL A 273 -1.48 -11.75 -9.99
CA VAL A 273 -2.52 -12.58 -9.34
C VAL A 273 -2.11 -14.04 -9.26
N LEU A 274 -1.63 -14.64 -10.36
CA LEU A 274 -1.21 -16.04 -10.38
C LEU A 274 0.18 -16.24 -9.77
N GLY A 275 1.11 -15.34 -10.06
CA GLY A 275 2.51 -15.40 -9.63
C GLY A 275 2.65 -15.32 -8.11
N SER A 276 1.75 -14.56 -7.46
CA SER A 276 1.62 -14.51 -6.01
C SER A 276 1.30 -15.86 -5.35
N CYS A 277 0.93 -16.91 -6.10
CA CYS A 277 0.69 -18.25 -5.57
C CYS A 277 1.88 -19.23 -5.74
N LEU A 278 2.92 -18.88 -6.52
CA LEU A 278 3.95 -19.84 -6.93
C LEU A 278 4.74 -20.44 -5.75
N PHE A 279 5.09 -19.62 -4.76
CA PHE A 279 5.79 -20.11 -3.56
C PHE A 279 4.94 -21.10 -2.74
N TRP A 280 3.60 -20.93 -2.76
CA TRP A 280 2.67 -21.88 -2.16
C TRP A 280 2.59 -23.18 -2.96
N PHE A 281 2.68 -23.13 -4.29
CA PHE A 281 2.69 -24.34 -5.11
C PHE A 281 3.94 -25.18 -4.85
N GLU A 282 5.09 -24.53 -4.69
CA GLU A 282 6.32 -25.21 -4.27
C GLU A 282 6.19 -25.78 -2.84
N ALA A 283 5.55 -25.06 -1.91
CA ALA A 283 5.25 -25.59 -0.59
C ALA A 283 4.32 -26.83 -0.65
N MET A 284 3.30 -26.83 -1.53
CA MET A 284 2.41 -27.98 -1.73
C MET A 284 3.18 -29.21 -2.26
N ARG A 285 4.14 -28.99 -3.17
CA ARG A 285 5.02 -30.05 -3.66
C ARG A 285 5.84 -30.66 -2.53
N ARG A 286 6.41 -29.83 -1.64
CA ARG A 286 7.22 -30.28 -0.49
C ARG A 286 6.39 -31.00 0.58
N LEU A 287 5.19 -30.50 0.88
CA LEU A 287 4.35 -31.01 1.97
C LEU A 287 3.56 -32.27 1.57
N PHE A 288 3.01 -32.28 0.36
CA PHE A 288 2.03 -33.27 -0.08
C PHE A 288 2.47 -34.04 -1.34
N GLY A 289 3.62 -33.72 -1.92
CA GLY A 289 4.05 -34.30 -3.19
C GLY A 289 3.20 -33.84 -4.39
N VAL A 290 2.41 -32.77 -4.23
CA VAL A 290 1.51 -32.26 -5.27
C VAL A 290 2.22 -31.16 -6.07
N GLU A 291 2.65 -31.50 -7.28
CA GLU A 291 3.22 -30.54 -8.24
C GLU A 291 2.10 -29.89 -9.05
N ILE A 292 1.67 -28.68 -8.65
CA ILE A 292 0.50 -27.98 -9.24
C ILE A 292 0.75 -27.55 -10.69
N ILE A 293 1.90 -26.93 -10.97
CA ILE A 293 2.32 -26.56 -12.33
C ILE A 293 3.37 -27.57 -12.77
N ASN A 294 3.01 -28.43 -13.72
CA ASN A 294 3.88 -29.49 -14.24
C ASN A 294 4.07 -29.31 -15.74
N SER A 295 5.32 -29.28 -16.21
CA SER A 295 5.67 -29.01 -17.61
C SER A 295 5.13 -30.05 -18.62
N SER A 296 4.81 -31.27 -18.19
CA SER A 296 4.19 -32.29 -19.05
C SER A 296 2.70 -32.05 -19.30
N LYS A 297 2.02 -31.32 -18.42
CA LYS A 297 0.57 -31.06 -18.48
C LYS A 297 0.23 -29.61 -18.79
N ALA A 298 1.03 -28.68 -18.29
CA ALA A 298 0.88 -27.25 -18.46
C ALA A 298 2.24 -26.61 -18.83
N PRO A 299 2.80 -26.97 -20.01
CA PRO A 299 4.13 -26.52 -20.44
C PRO A 299 4.27 -24.99 -20.52
N LEU A 300 3.22 -24.28 -20.97
CA LEU A 300 3.32 -22.85 -21.14
C LEU A 300 3.29 -22.12 -19.79
N LEU A 301 2.43 -22.56 -18.87
CA LEU A 301 2.43 -22.08 -17.48
C LEU A 301 3.73 -22.42 -16.75
N ALA A 302 4.33 -23.58 -16.99
CA ALA A 302 5.63 -23.93 -16.40
C ALA A 302 6.72 -22.95 -16.86
N ALA A 303 6.80 -22.69 -18.17
CA ALA A 303 7.76 -21.73 -18.72
C ALA A 303 7.48 -20.29 -18.26
N TRP A 304 6.21 -19.91 -18.11
CA TRP A 304 5.83 -18.62 -17.54
C TRP A 304 6.24 -18.50 -16.06
N ALA A 305 6.02 -19.54 -15.25
CA ALA A 305 6.35 -19.53 -13.82
C ALA A 305 7.86 -19.38 -13.59
N GLU A 306 8.69 -20.01 -14.41
CA GLU A 306 10.15 -19.84 -14.42
C GLU A 306 10.53 -18.38 -14.71
N ARG A 307 10.03 -17.81 -15.83
CA ARG A 307 10.29 -16.40 -16.18
C ARG A 307 9.84 -15.43 -15.11
N PHE A 308 8.66 -15.66 -14.53
CA PHE A 308 8.13 -14.83 -13.45
C PHE A 308 9.01 -14.91 -12.21
N GLY A 309 9.40 -16.12 -11.77
CA GLY A 309 10.28 -16.30 -10.62
C GLY A 309 11.69 -15.70 -10.81
N GLU A 310 12.15 -15.57 -12.06
CA GLU A 310 13.42 -14.94 -12.38
C GLU A 310 13.38 -13.40 -12.45
N SER A 311 12.18 -12.81 -12.55
CA SER A 311 12.00 -11.35 -12.62
C SER A 311 12.49 -10.63 -11.37
N ALA A 312 12.91 -9.36 -11.54
CA ALA A 312 13.37 -8.54 -10.42
C ALA A 312 12.20 -8.24 -9.46
N GLU A 313 11.03 -7.97 -10.02
CA GLU A 313 9.79 -7.64 -9.33
C GLU A 313 9.32 -8.78 -8.42
N ALA A 314 9.44 -10.04 -8.88
CA ALA A 314 9.08 -11.19 -8.06
C ALA A 314 10.11 -11.45 -6.95
N LYS A 315 11.41 -11.42 -7.27
CA LYS A 315 12.49 -11.72 -6.30
C LYS A 315 12.53 -10.79 -5.09
N GLU A 316 12.05 -9.56 -5.26
CA GLU A 316 12.03 -8.58 -4.18
C GLU A 316 10.88 -8.80 -3.17
N VAL A 317 9.77 -9.39 -3.61
CA VAL A 317 8.51 -9.37 -2.84
C VAL A 317 7.95 -10.77 -2.52
N VAL A 318 8.15 -11.73 -3.41
CA VAL A 318 7.60 -13.08 -3.28
C VAL A 318 8.40 -13.84 -2.21
N PRO A 319 7.74 -14.39 -1.17
CA PRO A 319 8.43 -15.14 -0.13
C PRO A 319 9.05 -16.44 -0.65
N GLU A 320 10.04 -16.92 0.10
CA GLU A 320 10.56 -18.27 -0.08
C GLU A 320 9.53 -19.33 0.31
N ALA A 321 9.56 -20.48 -0.36
CA ALA A 321 8.63 -21.58 -0.07
C ALA A 321 8.74 -22.11 1.37
N ASP A 322 9.91 -21.96 2.02
CA ASP A 322 10.11 -22.38 3.41
C ASP A 322 9.24 -21.59 4.39
N GLU A 323 8.98 -20.31 4.13
CA GLU A 323 8.07 -19.48 4.94
C GLU A 323 6.63 -20.03 4.85
N ALA A 324 6.19 -20.40 3.64
CA ALA A 324 4.88 -21.02 3.44
C ALA A 324 4.77 -22.39 4.14
N VAL A 325 5.81 -23.23 4.04
CA VAL A 325 5.86 -24.53 4.71
C VAL A 325 5.76 -24.36 6.24
N GLN A 326 6.51 -23.42 6.81
CA GLN A 326 6.45 -23.12 8.25
C GLN A 326 5.05 -22.66 8.66
N TYR A 327 4.42 -21.79 7.88
CA TYR A 327 3.06 -21.32 8.16
C TYR A 327 2.02 -22.43 8.03
N ALA A 328 2.13 -23.31 7.02
CA ALA A 328 1.26 -24.48 6.88
C ALA A 328 1.35 -25.40 8.11
N ASN A 329 2.56 -25.65 8.61
CA ASN A 329 2.75 -26.44 9.83
C ASN A 329 2.08 -25.78 11.05
N LYS A 330 2.12 -24.44 11.16
CA LYS A 330 1.38 -23.71 12.21
C LYS A 330 -0.14 -23.89 12.08
N LEU A 331 -0.68 -23.84 10.86
CA LEU A 331 -2.11 -24.10 10.61
C LEU A 331 -2.51 -25.51 11.05
N THR A 332 -1.72 -26.52 10.69
CA THR A 332 -1.96 -27.92 11.10
C THR A 332 -1.89 -28.08 12.62
N ALA A 333 -0.90 -27.47 13.28
CA ALA A 333 -0.75 -27.53 14.74
C ALA A 333 -1.90 -26.83 15.47
N ALA A 334 -2.41 -25.72 14.93
CA ALA A 334 -3.57 -25.01 15.49
C ALA A 334 -4.87 -25.81 15.32
N ALA A 335 -5.04 -26.52 14.21
CA ALA A 335 -6.23 -27.35 13.95
C ALA A 335 -6.28 -28.64 14.80
N ALA A 336 -5.16 -29.05 15.38
CA ALA A 336 -5.06 -30.23 16.25
C ALA A 336 -5.35 -29.94 17.74
N LYS A 337 -5.53 -28.67 18.12
CA LYS A 337 -5.88 -28.23 19.49
C LYS A 337 -7.39 -28.08 19.65
#